data_AF-I4EKE5-F1
#
_entry.id   AF-I4EKE5-F1
#
_cell.length_a   1.000
_cell.length_b   1.000
_cell.length_c   1.000
_cell.angle_alpha   90.00
_cell.angle_beta   90.00
_cell.angle_gamma   90.00
#
_symmetry.space_group_name_H-M   'P 1'
#
loop_
_entity.id
_entity.type
_entity.pdbx_description
1 polymer ?
#
loop_
_entity_poly.entity_id
_entity_poly.type
_entity_poly.pdbx_seq_one_letter_code
_entity_poly.pdbx_strand_id
1 'polypeptide(L)'
;MKDSGGTVIGDYQCSYDANGNLTGNSAGLSLSYNALNQTASITPPGGTAIGMSYAGDSQVERVAAGSQSFTNSALGLSLAADTSGTTAYVRDNQGKLTEQRTPGGNYYYLFDGLGSVVALTDSSGAVVNTYSYDPYGNTKSSTGSVANPWRFGGSYGAYHDADTGLYKIGHRYYDPGLARWAQQDPIVAGSTILFGNNLPSKATTGCAGNPMSLNRYAYADLNPINSTDPTGLSTCDTAVTWLCGLAGTVGGWAACAWLGLGTFGWGGLACTVVLWAASGVDCAAIKWWICG
;
A
#
# COMPACT_ATOMS: atom_id res chain seq x y z
N MET A 1 2.98 -5.36 28.35
CA MET A 1 3.07 -4.51 29.56
C MET A 1 2.47 -3.17 29.16
N LYS A 2 1.25 -2.87 29.60
CA LYS A 2 0.57 -1.59 29.34
C LYS A 2 0.55 -0.85 30.67
N ASP A 3 1.46 0.11 30.83
CA ASP A 3 1.36 1.08 31.92
C ASP A 3 0.55 2.28 31.42
N SER A 4 -0.23 2.85 32.33
CA SER A 4 -1.16 3.97 32.15
C SER A 4 -0.49 5.34 31.95
N GLY A 5 0.81 5.36 31.66
CA GLY A 5 1.54 6.53 31.14
C GLY A 5 1.80 6.30 29.66
N GLY A 6 1.53 7.31 28.81
CA GLY A 6 1.63 7.21 27.35
C GLY A 6 2.89 6.46 26.85
N THR A 7 2.75 5.77 25.72
CA THR A 7 3.85 5.00 25.15
C THR A 7 4.88 5.96 24.56
N VAL A 8 6.12 5.90 25.05
CA VAL A 8 7.24 6.69 24.49
C VAL A 8 7.76 6.02 23.22
N ILE A 9 7.83 6.76 22.12
CA ILE A 9 8.36 6.34 20.83
C ILE A 9 9.34 7.40 20.36
N GLY A 10 10.64 7.11 20.48
CA GLY A 10 11.67 8.14 20.28
C GLY A 10 11.44 9.31 21.23
N ASP A 11 11.27 10.51 20.69
CA ASP A 11 10.99 11.73 21.46
C ASP A 11 9.48 11.99 21.69
N TYR A 12 8.61 11.12 21.15
CA TYR A 12 7.16 11.32 21.19
C TYR A 12 6.49 10.51 22.29
N GLN A 13 5.58 11.15 23.02
CA GLN A 13 4.62 10.47 23.91
C GLN A 13 3.35 10.19 23.12
N CYS A 14 2.98 8.93 22.92
CA CYS A 14 1.83 8.53 22.13
C CYS A 14 0.70 7.98 22.99
N SER A 15 -0.54 8.31 22.62
CA SER A 15 -1.76 7.78 23.21
C SER A 15 -2.51 6.87 22.23
N TYR A 16 -3.20 5.87 22.76
CA TYR A 16 -3.94 4.90 21.96
C TYR A 16 -5.32 4.64 22.55
N ASP A 17 -6.29 4.31 21.70
CA ASP A 17 -7.60 3.81 22.14
C ASP A 17 -7.56 2.32 22.54
N ALA A 18 -8.72 1.78 22.93
CA ALA A 18 -8.84 0.38 23.33
C ALA A 18 -8.56 -0.62 22.18
N ASN A 19 -8.79 -0.21 20.94
CA ASN A 19 -8.52 -0.99 19.73
C ASN A 19 -7.05 -0.90 19.29
N GLY A 20 -6.25 -0.07 19.97
CA GLY A 20 -4.83 0.14 19.66
C GLY A 20 -4.60 1.11 18.50
N ASN A 21 -5.58 1.96 18.16
CA ASN A 21 -5.34 3.03 17.20
C ASN A 21 -4.71 4.24 17.91
N LEU A 22 -3.77 4.90 17.25
CA LEU A 22 -3.10 6.11 17.74
C LEU A 22 -4.12 7.25 17.86
N THR A 23 -4.35 7.76 19.06
CA THR A 23 -5.27 8.91 19.26
C THR A 23 -4.54 10.24 19.29
N GLY A 24 -3.22 10.23 19.51
CA GLY A 24 -2.40 11.42 19.39
C GLY A 24 -0.96 11.23 19.86
N ASN A 25 -0.16 12.29 19.70
CA ASN A 25 1.22 12.34 20.19
C ASN A 25 1.59 13.68 20.83
N SER A 26 2.73 13.75 21.53
CA SER A 26 3.24 14.97 22.16
C SER A 26 3.66 16.07 21.17
N ALA A 27 3.71 15.78 19.86
CA ALA A 27 3.88 16.80 18.83
C ALA A 27 2.61 17.60 18.56
N GLY A 28 1.45 17.13 19.05
CA GLY A 28 0.15 17.73 18.79
C GLY A 28 -0.63 17.10 17.63
N LEU A 29 -0.17 15.97 17.08
CA LEU A 29 -0.99 15.15 16.19
C LEU A 29 -2.14 14.54 17.01
N SER A 30 -3.36 14.56 16.48
CA SER A 30 -4.52 13.89 17.07
C SER A 30 -5.33 13.18 15.99
N LEU A 31 -5.84 11.99 16.31
CA LEU A 31 -6.69 11.21 15.40
C LEU A 31 -7.94 10.72 16.14
N SER A 32 -9.05 10.62 15.40
CA SER A 32 -10.28 9.97 15.89
C SER A 32 -10.73 8.88 14.93
N TYR A 33 -11.44 7.90 15.48
CA TYR A 33 -11.90 6.73 14.75
C TYR A 33 -13.40 6.55 14.92
N ASN A 34 -14.07 6.06 13.87
CA ASN A 34 -15.49 5.74 13.94
C ASN A 34 -15.74 4.31 14.46
N ALA A 35 -17.00 3.92 14.56
CA ALA A 35 -17.41 2.59 15.05
C ALA A 35 -16.91 1.42 14.16
N LEU A 36 -16.55 1.69 12.91
CA LEU A 36 -15.98 0.71 11.97
C LEU A 36 -14.44 0.67 12.03
N ASN A 37 -13.84 1.35 13.01
CA ASN A 37 -12.40 1.47 13.16
C ASN A 37 -11.70 2.19 11.99
N GLN A 38 -12.44 3.00 11.23
CA GLN A 38 -11.88 3.84 10.17
C GLN A 38 -11.43 5.16 10.78
N THR A 39 -10.31 5.70 10.30
CA THR A 39 -9.83 7.04 10.71
C THR A 39 -10.82 8.10 10.24
N ALA A 40 -11.52 8.75 11.18
CA ALA A 40 -12.61 9.70 10.91
C ALA A 40 -12.14 11.16 10.90
N SER A 41 -11.09 11.48 11.65
CA SER A 41 -10.49 12.81 11.66
C SER A 41 -9.00 12.74 11.96
N ILE A 42 -8.22 13.62 11.33
CA ILE A 42 -6.81 13.86 11.67
C ILE A 42 -6.63 15.36 11.91
N THR A 43 -6.05 15.72 13.04
CA THR A 43 -5.60 17.07 13.36
C THR A 43 -4.07 17.06 13.37
N PRO A 44 -3.41 17.68 12.37
CA PRO A 44 -1.95 17.79 12.37
C PRO A 44 -1.47 18.73 13.49
N PRO A 45 -0.20 18.63 13.92
CA PRO A 45 0.41 19.57 14.86
C PRO A 45 0.15 21.04 14.51
N GLY A 46 -0.55 21.76 15.40
CA GLY A 46 -0.86 23.18 15.22
C GLY A 46 -1.87 23.50 14.11
N GLY A 47 -2.49 22.50 13.49
CA GLY A 47 -3.50 22.68 12.46
C GLY A 47 -4.93 22.42 12.92
N THR A 48 -5.85 22.39 11.96
CA THR A 48 -7.28 22.14 12.21
C THR A 48 -7.64 20.70 11.89
N ALA A 49 -8.70 20.18 12.52
CA ALA A 49 -9.22 18.85 12.23
C ALA A 49 -9.67 18.71 10.76
N ILE A 50 -9.20 17.65 10.11
CA ILE A 50 -9.53 17.28 8.73
C ILE A 50 -10.36 15.99 8.78
N GLY A 51 -11.63 16.11 8.39
CA GLY A 51 -12.56 14.98 8.35
C GLY A 51 -12.28 14.05 7.17
N MET A 52 -12.41 12.74 7.40
CA MET A 52 -12.18 11.69 6.41
C MET A 52 -13.43 10.83 6.23
N SER A 53 -13.71 10.39 5.00
CA SER A 53 -14.80 9.45 4.71
C SER A 53 -14.39 8.40 3.68
N TYR A 54 -15.12 7.27 3.65
CA TYR A 54 -14.79 6.10 2.85
C TYR A 54 -16.04 5.48 2.20
N ALA A 55 -15.86 4.77 1.08
CA ALA A 55 -16.95 4.18 0.30
C ALA A 55 -17.53 2.85 0.87
N GLY A 56 -17.04 2.37 2.01
CA GLY A 56 -17.44 1.09 2.59
C GLY A 56 -17.09 0.96 4.07
N ASP A 57 -16.92 -0.28 4.54
CA ASP A 57 -16.56 -0.62 5.92
C ASP A 57 -15.05 -0.59 6.18
N SER A 58 -14.24 -0.85 5.15
CA SER A 58 -12.80 -0.64 5.18
C SER A 58 -12.42 0.82 4.92
N GLN A 59 -11.19 1.20 5.25
CA GLN A 59 -10.67 2.53 4.93
C GLN A 59 -9.83 2.57 3.64
N VAL A 60 -9.93 1.55 2.77
CA VAL A 60 -9.18 1.48 1.50
C VAL A 60 -9.59 2.60 0.55
N GLU A 61 -10.89 2.72 0.32
CA GLU A 61 -11.45 3.67 -0.63
C GLU A 61 -11.84 4.97 0.07
N ARG A 62 -10.85 5.82 0.34
CA ARG A 62 -11.09 7.18 0.84
C ARG A 62 -11.82 7.99 -0.24
N VAL A 63 -12.94 8.62 0.11
CA VAL A 63 -13.78 9.42 -0.80
C VAL A 63 -13.76 10.91 -0.48
N ALA A 64 -13.38 11.30 0.75
CA ALA A 64 -13.10 12.70 1.09
C ALA A 64 -12.01 12.83 2.15
N ALA A 65 -11.30 13.97 2.09
CA ALA A 65 -10.39 14.47 3.12
C ALA A 65 -10.47 16.00 3.14
N GLY A 66 -11.07 16.57 4.19
CA GLY A 66 -11.32 18.01 4.25
C GLY A 66 -12.19 18.48 3.06
N SER A 67 -11.68 19.43 2.28
CA SER A 67 -12.34 19.93 1.07
C SER A 67 -12.08 19.10 -0.19
N GLN A 68 -11.20 18.10 -0.12
CA GLN A 68 -10.86 17.26 -1.26
C GLN A 68 -11.83 16.09 -1.40
N SER A 69 -12.19 15.77 -2.65
CA SER A 69 -12.99 14.60 -3.00
C SER A 69 -12.18 13.62 -3.85
N PHE A 70 -12.46 12.33 -3.70
CA PHE A 70 -11.69 11.25 -4.29
C PHE A 70 -12.61 10.23 -4.96
N THR A 71 -12.22 9.78 -6.15
CA THR A 71 -12.86 8.66 -6.84
C THR A 71 -11.89 7.50 -6.92
N ASN A 72 -12.33 6.32 -6.49
CA ASN A 72 -11.55 5.09 -6.57
C ASN A 72 -12.07 4.22 -7.73
N SER A 73 -11.15 3.47 -8.32
CA SER A 73 -11.41 2.43 -9.30
C SER A 73 -10.93 1.09 -8.75
N ALA A 74 -11.16 0.00 -9.49
CA ALA A 74 -10.61 -1.31 -9.13
C ALA A 74 -9.07 -1.34 -9.05
N LEU A 75 -8.38 -0.36 -9.66
CA LEU A 75 -6.92 -0.21 -9.61
C LEU A 75 -6.45 0.79 -8.53
N GLY A 76 -7.36 1.27 -7.68
CA GLY A 76 -7.12 2.27 -6.65
C GLY A 76 -7.58 3.68 -7.05
N LEU A 77 -7.11 4.68 -6.29
CA LEU A 77 -7.47 6.10 -6.47
C LEU A 77 -7.19 6.56 -7.91
N SER A 78 -8.24 7.00 -8.58
CA SER A 78 -8.22 7.40 -10.00
C SER A 78 -8.42 8.90 -10.20
N LEU A 79 -9.18 9.57 -9.34
CA LEU A 79 -9.39 11.02 -9.39
C LEU A 79 -9.24 11.65 -8.01
N ALA A 80 -8.65 12.83 -7.96
CA ALA A 80 -8.72 13.75 -6.83
C ALA A 80 -9.22 15.10 -7.34
N ALA A 81 -10.20 15.69 -6.65
CA ALA A 81 -10.75 16.99 -7.04
C ALA A 81 -10.84 17.92 -5.83
N ASP A 82 -10.42 19.17 -6.07
CA ASP A 82 -10.48 20.28 -5.14
C ASP A 82 -11.00 21.55 -5.87
N THR A 83 -10.84 22.72 -5.26
CA THR A 83 -11.21 24.01 -5.88
C THR A 83 -10.32 24.40 -7.07
N SER A 84 -9.14 23.81 -7.18
CA SER A 84 -8.15 24.06 -8.25
C SER A 84 -8.46 23.21 -9.50
N GLY A 85 -9.24 22.15 -9.34
CA GLY A 85 -9.78 21.32 -10.40
C GLY A 85 -9.61 19.83 -10.12
N THR A 86 -9.74 19.01 -11.16
CA THR A 86 -9.62 17.56 -11.06
C THR A 86 -8.27 17.09 -11.58
N THR A 87 -7.55 16.32 -10.76
CA THR A 87 -6.38 15.55 -11.17
C THR A 87 -6.77 14.10 -11.40
N ALA A 88 -6.45 13.55 -12.57
CA ALA A 88 -6.61 12.14 -12.89
C ALA A 88 -5.28 11.38 -12.76
N TYR A 89 -5.33 10.22 -12.12
CA TYR A 89 -4.20 9.32 -11.95
C TYR A 89 -4.37 8.10 -12.85
N VAL A 90 -3.43 7.95 -13.78
CA VAL A 90 -3.45 6.89 -14.80
C VAL A 90 -2.52 5.77 -14.36
N ARG A 91 -2.99 4.54 -14.55
CA ARG A 91 -2.29 3.30 -14.20
C ARG A 91 -2.22 2.38 -15.39
N ASP A 92 -1.21 1.52 -15.41
CA ASP A 92 -1.16 0.40 -16.36
C ASP A 92 -2.13 -0.73 -15.95
N ASN A 93 -2.15 -1.80 -16.74
CA ASN A 93 -3.00 -2.97 -16.48
C ASN A 93 -2.59 -3.79 -15.23
N GLN A 94 -1.41 -3.51 -14.66
CA GLN A 94 -0.93 -4.10 -13.41
C GLN A 94 -1.19 -3.19 -12.20
N GLY A 95 -1.84 -2.05 -12.40
CA GLY A 95 -2.14 -1.08 -11.35
C GLY A 95 -0.98 -0.16 -10.99
N LYS A 96 0.15 -0.24 -11.72
CA LYS A 96 1.30 0.64 -11.52
C LYS A 96 0.96 2.03 -12.01
N LEU A 97 1.26 3.05 -11.22
CA LEU A 97 1.05 4.45 -11.58
C LEU A 97 1.97 4.85 -12.76
N THR A 98 1.45 5.58 -13.74
CA THR A 98 2.19 5.96 -14.95
C THR A 98 2.16 7.46 -15.22
N GLU A 99 1.01 8.10 -15.05
CA GLU A 99 0.79 9.51 -15.40
C GLU A 99 -0.18 10.18 -14.42
N GLN A 100 0.00 11.48 -14.18
CA GLN A 100 -1.06 12.35 -13.69
C GLN A 100 -1.44 13.41 -14.73
N ARG A 101 -2.74 13.62 -14.90
CA ARG A 101 -3.31 14.67 -15.73
C ARG A 101 -3.96 15.69 -14.83
N THR A 102 -3.38 16.88 -14.77
CA THR A 102 -3.90 18.00 -13.98
C THR A 102 -4.44 19.08 -14.91
N PRO A 103 -5.18 20.08 -14.40
CA PRO A 103 -5.52 21.26 -15.18
C PRO A 103 -4.30 22.02 -15.74
N GLY A 104 -3.12 21.85 -15.13
CA GLY A 104 -1.86 22.47 -15.54
C GLY A 104 -1.05 21.67 -16.56
N GLY A 105 -1.41 20.42 -16.84
CA GLY A 105 -0.73 19.57 -17.82
C GLY A 105 -0.63 18.11 -17.41
N ASN A 106 0.05 17.34 -18.27
CA ASN A 106 0.31 15.92 -18.04
C ASN A 106 1.74 15.72 -17.52
N TYR A 107 1.89 14.87 -16.52
CA TYR A 107 3.17 14.56 -15.91
C TYR A 107 3.35 13.05 -15.74
N TYR A 108 4.57 12.58 -15.93
CA TYR A 108 4.91 11.16 -15.94
C TYR A 108 5.81 10.82 -14.76
N TYR A 109 5.54 9.68 -14.13
CA TYR A 109 6.23 9.28 -12.90
C TYR A 109 7.52 8.51 -13.19
N LEU A 110 8.58 8.88 -12.47
CA LEU A 110 9.82 8.11 -12.40
C LEU A 110 9.96 7.54 -10.99
N PHE A 111 10.30 6.25 -10.90
CA PHE A 111 10.33 5.51 -9.65
C PHE A 111 11.72 4.97 -9.30
N ASP A 112 12.02 4.82 -8.02
CA ASP A 112 13.14 4.01 -7.54
C ASP A 112 12.81 2.50 -7.56
N GLY A 113 13.76 1.67 -7.09
CA GLY A 113 13.61 0.22 -7.03
C GLY A 113 12.54 -0.29 -6.07
N LEU A 114 12.08 0.54 -5.13
CA LEU A 114 10.99 0.23 -4.18
C LEU A 114 9.65 0.81 -4.64
N GLY A 115 9.60 1.48 -5.79
CA GLY A 115 8.40 2.10 -6.32
C GLY A 115 8.08 3.47 -5.72
N SER A 116 9.02 4.13 -5.04
CA SER A 116 8.85 5.52 -4.60
C SER A 116 9.04 6.48 -5.77
N VAL A 117 8.23 7.54 -5.83
CA VAL A 117 8.38 8.57 -6.88
C VAL A 117 9.63 9.40 -6.62
N VAL A 118 10.62 9.34 -7.50
CA VAL A 118 11.86 10.14 -7.38
C VAL A 118 11.87 11.36 -8.28
N ALA A 119 11.07 11.37 -9.34
CA ALA A 119 10.93 12.53 -10.21
C ALA A 119 9.60 12.51 -10.98
N LEU A 120 9.24 13.68 -11.51
CA LEU A 120 8.21 13.84 -12.53
C LEU A 120 8.81 14.48 -13.78
N THR A 121 8.37 14.05 -14.95
CA THR A 121 8.64 14.76 -16.21
C THR A 121 7.37 15.35 -16.79
N ASP A 122 7.50 16.46 -17.52
CA ASP A 122 6.42 16.97 -18.37
C ASP A 122 6.33 16.22 -19.72
N SER A 123 5.43 16.67 -20.60
CA SER A 123 5.23 16.10 -21.94
C SER A 123 6.40 16.30 -22.91
N SER A 124 7.35 17.19 -22.60
CA SER A 124 8.60 17.34 -23.35
C SER A 124 9.71 16.40 -22.86
N GLY A 125 9.49 15.72 -21.73
CA GLY A 125 10.49 14.88 -21.05
C GLY A 125 11.38 15.66 -20.10
N ALA A 126 11.13 16.95 -19.87
CA ALA A 126 11.90 17.75 -18.91
C ALA A 126 11.50 17.38 -17.47
N VAL A 127 12.49 17.20 -16.60
CA VAL A 127 12.26 16.93 -15.17
C VAL A 127 11.72 18.19 -14.50
N VAL A 128 10.49 18.12 -14.00
CA VAL A 128 9.80 19.25 -13.36
C VAL A 128 9.80 19.17 -11.84
N ASN A 129 9.84 17.95 -11.29
CA ASN A 129 9.93 17.71 -9.85
C ASN A 129 10.97 16.62 -9.55
N THR A 130 11.61 16.71 -8.39
CA THR A 130 12.48 15.65 -7.84
C THR A 130 12.19 15.42 -6.36
N TYR A 131 12.47 14.22 -5.87
CA TYR A 131 12.27 13.83 -4.47
C TYR A 131 13.40 12.94 -3.97
N SER A 132 13.77 13.11 -2.70
CA SER A 132 14.57 12.14 -1.97
C SER A 132 13.95 11.84 -0.61
N TYR A 133 14.10 10.60 -0.16
CA TYR A 133 13.50 10.09 1.08
C TYR A 133 14.56 9.56 2.03
N ASP A 134 14.27 9.58 3.32
CA ASP A 134 14.93 8.69 4.26
C ASP A 134 14.35 7.25 4.14
N PRO A 135 14.94 6.25 4.82
CA PRO A 135 14.46 4.88 4.73
C PRO A 135 12.99 4.68 5.15
N TYR A 136 12.42 5.56 5.96
CA TYR A 136 11.04 5.47 6.44
C TYR A 136 10.09 6.44 5.72
N GLY A 137 10.51 6.99 4.57
CA GLY A 137 9.65 7.78 3.71
C GLY A 137 9.48 9.25 4.10
N ASN A 138 10.26 9.78 5.05
CA ASN A 138 10.33 11.23 5.28
C ASN A 138 11.01 11.87 4.07
N THR A 139 10.40 12.94 3.53
CA THR A 139 11.01 13.67 2.41
C THR A 139 12.20 14.47 2.92
N LYS A 140 13.39 14.16 2.41
CA LYS A 140 14.64 14.88 2.75
C LYS A 140 14.87 16.10 1.88
N SER A 141 14.53 15.98 0.60
CA SER A 141 14.57 17.10 -0.33
C SER A 141 13.51 16.91 -1.41
N SER A 142 13.00 18.03 -1.91
CA SER A 142 12.12 18.05 -3.07
C SER A 142 12.32 19.32 -3.88
N THR A 143 12.15 19.22 -5.19
CA THR A 143 12.11 20.38 -6.10
C THR A 143 10.84 20.35 -6.94
N GLY A 144 10.55 21.48 -7.59
CA GLY A 144 9.39 21.63 -8.46
C GLY A 144 8.15 22.18 -7.75
N SER A 145 7.17 22.59 -8.55
CA SER A 145 5.92 23.18 -8.07
C SER A 145 4.68 22.36 -8.45
N VAL A 146 4.86 21.26 -9.19
CA VAL A 146 3.73 20.41 -9.58
C VAL A 146 3.23 19.68 -8.34
N ALA A 147 1.95 19.85 -8.01
CA ALA A 147 1.32 19.10 -6.94
C ALA A 147 1.40 17.60 -7.25
N ASN A 148 1.83 16.81 -6.27
CA ASN A 148 1.93 15.36 -6.41
C ASN A 148 1.81 14.71 -5.02
N PRO A 149 0.72 13.98 -4.73
CA PRO A 149 0.60 13.25 -3.48
C PRO A 149 1.32 11.89 -3.53
N TRP A 150 1.59 11.32 -4.70
CA TRP A 150 2.29 10.05 -4.83
C TRP A 150 3.79 10.23 -4.52
N ARG A 151 4.25 9.55 -3.47
CA ARG A 151 5.55 9.80 -2.85
C ARG A 151 6.28 8.47 -2.58
N PHE A 152 6.77 8.26 -1.36
CA PHE A 152 7.34 7.00 -0.91
C PHE A 152 6.35 5.84 -1.14
N GLY A 153 6.78 4.80 -1.86
CA GLY A 153 5.92 3.68 -2.28
C GLY A 153 4.78 4.04 -3.26
N GLY A 154 4.82 5.21 -3.89
CA GLY A 154 3.72 5.75 -4.69
C GLY A 154 3.28 4.91 -5.89
N SER A 155 4.21 4.16 -6.48
CA SER A 155 3.92 3.20 -7.55
C SER A 155 2.88 2.15 -7.14
N TYR A 156 2.79 1.85 -5.85
CA TYR A 156 1.94 0.81 -5.28
C TYR A 156 0.73 1.35 -4.50
N GLY A 157 0.43 2.64 -4.65
CA GLY A 157 -0.78 3.20 -4.05
C GLY A 157 -0.57 3.97 -2.75
N ALA A 158 0.67 4.19 -2.31
CA ALA A 158 0.96 5.04 -1.17
C ALA A 158 0.95 6.53 -1.59
N TYR A 159 0.02 7.31 -1.02
CA TYR A 159 -0.02 8.75 -1.27
C TYR A 159 0.08 9.53 0.04
N HIS A 160 0.96 10.51 0.03
CA HIS A 160 1.18 11.46 1.10
C HIS A 160 0.07 12.51 1.10
N ASP A 161 -0.63 12.60 2.22
CA ASP A 161 -1.63 13.62 2.46
C ASP A 161 -0.94 14.85 3.05
N ALA A 162 -0.74 15.86 2.21
CA ALA A 162 0.00 17.07 2.58
C ALA A 162 -0.63 17.85 3.74
N ASP A 163 -1.95 17.75 3.91
CA ASP A 163 -2.67 18.47 4.98
C ASP A 163 -2.46 17.79 6.34
N THR A 164 -2.20 16.48 6.36
CA THR A 164 -1.99 15.70 7.60
C THR A 164 -0.53 15.35 7.89
N GLY A 165 0.33 15.31 6.87
CA GLY A 165 1.70 14.80 6.94
C GLY A 165 1.81 13.28 6.99
N LEU A 166 0.68 12.55 6.90
CA LEU A 166 0.65 11.09 6.93
C LEU A 166 0.55 10.51 5.52
N TYR A 167 1.03 9.28 5.36
CA TYR A 167 0.75 8.49 4.16
C TYR A 167 -0.54 7.72 4.33
N LYS A 168 -1.42 7.81 3.34
CA LYS A 168 -2.55 6.91 3.19
C LYS A 168 -2.13 5.72 2.35
N ILE A 169 -2.21 4.51 2.92
CA ILE A 169 -1.79 3.27 2.25
C ILE A 169 -2.85 2.21 2.51
N GLY A 170 -3.59 1.82 1.49
CA GLY A 170 -4.60 0.74 1.57
C GLY A 170 -5.44 0.78 2.85
N HIS A 171 -5.25 -0.16 3.76
CA HIS A 171 -6.04 -0.25 4.99
C HIS A 171 -5.60 0.65 6.14
N ARG A 172 -4.48 1.36 6.07
CA ARG A 172 -3.90 2.08 7.23
C ARG A 172 -3.35 3.46 6.86
N TYR A 173 -3.17 4.29 7.89
CA TYR A 173 -2.36 5.50 7.82
C TYR A 173 -0.97 5.22 8.39
N TYR A 174 0.06 5.63 7.67
CA TYR A 174 1.45 5.49 8.04
C TYR A 174 2.03 6.85 8.42
N ASP A 175 2.68 6.91 9.57
CA ASP A 175 3.41 8.08 10.05
C ASP A 175 4.92 7.87 9.79
N PRO A 176 5.51 8.59 8.81
CA PRO A 176 6.93 8.47 8.51
C PRO A 176 7.81 9.05 9.63
N GLY A 177 7.31 10.02 10.41
CA GLY A 177 8.02 10.61 11.54
C GLY A 177 8.11 9.66 12.75
N LEU A 178 7.08 8.84 12.96
CA LEU A 178 7.09 7.76 13.97
C LEU A 178 7.61 6.42 13.43
N ALA A 179 7.90 6.35 12.13
CA ALA A 179 8.31 5.15 11.39
C ALA A 179 7.38 3.94 11.58
N ARG A 180 6.06 4.17 11.70
CA ARG A 180 5.08 3.12 12.01
C ARG A 180 3.66 3.42 11.55
N TRP A 181 2.82 2.39 11.57
CA TRP A 181 1.38 2.53 11.35
C TRP A 181 0.70 3.24 12.51
N ALA A 182 -0.33 4.04 12.20
CA ALA A 182 -1.22 4.65 13.19
C ALA A 182 -2.21 3.64 13.79
N GLN A 183 -2.41 2.48 13.15
CA GLN A 183 -3.33 1.44 13.59
C GLN A 183 -2.62 0.08 13.65
N GLN A 184 -3.05 -0.77 14.58
CA GLN A 184 -2.57 -2.15 14.62
C GLN A 184 -2.98 -2.89 13.35
N ASP A 185 -2.09 -3.76 12.88
CA ASP A 185 -2.40 -4.69 11.80
C ASP A 185 -3.58 -5.59 12.19
N PRO A 186 -4.72 -5.55 11.49
CA PRO A 186 -5.84 -6.45 11.78
C PRO A 186 -5.48 -7.91 11.48
N ILE A 187 -4.47 -8.18 10.65
CA ILE A 187 -3.94 -9.53 10.43
C ILE A 187 -3.11 -9.91 11.66
N VAL A 188 -3.81 -10.54 12.61
CA VAL A 188 -3.20 -11.06 13.83
C VAL A 188 -2.51 -12.39 13.60
N ALA A 189 -1.68 -12.74 14.56
CA ALA A 189 -1.12 -14.07 14.67
C ALA A 189 -2.19 -15.17 14.61
N GLY A 190 -2.12 -16.03 13.57
CA GLY A 190 -3.12 -17.06 13.29
C GLY A 190 -4.22 -16.67 12.29
N SER A 191 -4.18 -15.47 11.71
CA SER A 191 -5.06 -15.08 10.60
C SER A 191 -4.57 -15.74 9.30
N THR A 192 -5.35 -16.70 8.79
CA THR A 192 -5.10 -17.30 7.46
C THR A 192 -5.49 -16.28 6.39
N ILE A 193 -4.52 -15.54 5.88
CA ILE A 193 -4.66 -14.92 4.56
C ILE A 193 -4.64 -16.05 3.53
N LEU A 194 -5.83 -16.40 3.00
CA LEU A 194 -6.01 -17.36 1.92
C LEU A 194 -5.49 -16.76 0.59
N PHE A 195 -4.19 -16.46 0.50
CA PHE A 195 -3.52 -16.44 -0.78
C PHE A 195 -3.17 -17.89 -1.08
N GLY A 196 -3.78 -18.44 -2.12
CA GLY A 196 -3.74 -19.87 -2.42
C GLY A 196 -2.32 -20.44 -2.49
N ASN A 197 -2.24 -21.71 -2.11
CA ASN A 197 -1.15 -22.70 -2.17
C ASN A 197 -0.08 -22.73 -1.05
N ASN A 198 -0.31 -23.66 -0.12
CA ASN A 198 0.69 -24.38 0.68
C ASN A 198 1.61 -23.57 1.61
N LEU A 199 1.05 -22.99 2.67
CA LEU A 199 1.80 -22.84 3.92
C LEU A 199 1.48 -24.05 4.82
N PRO A 200 2.49 -24.85 5.24
CA PRO A 200 2.23 -26.03 6.05
C PRO A 200 1.55 -25.65 7.37
N SER A 201 0.37 -26.24 7.54
CA SER A 201 -0.38 -26.48 8.77
C SER A 201 0.39 -26.37 10.09
N LYS A 202 0.42 -25.17 10.67
CA LYS A 202 0.35 -24.99 12.14
C LYS A 202 -0.13 -23.57 12.50
N ALA A 203 -1.44 -23.43 12.65
CA ALA A 203 -2.08 -22.20 13.11
C ALA A 203 -1.67 -21.87 14.56
N THR A 204 -0.81 -20.86 14.77
CA THR A 204 -0.70 -20.11 16.05
C THR A 204 0.04 -18.75 15.98
N THR A 205 0.51 -18.24 14.84
CA THR A 205 1.37 -17.03 14.82
C THR A 205 1.21 -16.22 13.52
N GLY A 206 1.55 -14.92 13.51
CA GLY A 206 1.53 -14.09 12.29
C GLY A 206 2.53 -14.69 11.31
N CYS A 207 2.39 -14.46 10.00
CA CYS A 207 3.16 -15.09 8.91
C CYS A 207 4.11 -16.19 9.42
N ALA A 208 3.57 -17.41 9.59
CA ALA A 208 4.12 -18.43 10.49
C ALA A 208 5.67 -18.50 10.45
N GLY A 209 6.31 -18.17 11.57
CA GLY A 209 7.78 -18.20 11.71
C GLY A 209 8.49 -16.85 11.63
N ASN A 210 7.79 -15.74 11.34
CA ASN A 210 8.38 -14.40 11.38
C ASN A 210 8.06 -13.70 12.72
N PRO A 211 9.00 -13.62 13.68
CA PRO A 211 8.77 -12.91 14.94
C PRO A 211 8.52 -11.41 14.74
N MET A 212 8.91 -10.83 13.60
CA MET A 212 8.66 -9.42 13.29
C MET A 212 7.17 -9.12 13.12
N SER A 213 6.38 -10.10 12.67
CA SER A 213 4.92 -9.98 12.52
C SER A 213 4.18 -9.78 13.86
N LEU A 214 4.84 -10.00 15.00
CA LEU A 214 4.28 -9.70 16.32
C LEU A 214 4.21 -8.19 16.59
N ASN A 215 5.04 -7.40 15.92
CA ASN A 215 4.93 -5.95 15.97
C ASN A 215 3.88 -5.47 14.96
N ARG A 216 2.62 -5.40 15.42
CA ARG A 216 1.46 -4.99 14.62
C ARG A 216 1.49 -3.53 14.14
N TYR A 217 2.51 -2.75 14.50
CA TYR A 217 2.71 -1.38 14.01
C TYR A 217 3.91 -1.24 13.07
N ALA A 218 4.70 -2.30 12.89
CA ALA A 218 5.89 -2.25 12.04
C ALA A 218 5.49 -1.99 10.58
N TYR A 219 6.19 -1.05 9.95
CA TYR A 219 6.16 -0.90 8.50
C TYR A 219 7.21 -1.81 7.87
N ALA A 220 6.81 -2.57 6.85
CA ALA A 220 7.68 -3.43 6.04
C ALA A 220 8.64 -4.30 6.87
N ASP A 221 8.15 -4.94 7.95
CA ASP A 221 8.95 -5.75 8.88
C ASP A 221 10.22 -5.07 9.41
N LEU A 222 10.21 -3.74 9.54
CA LEU A 222 11.36 -2.91 9.91
C LEU A 222 12.52 -2.94 8.89
N ASN A 223 12.26 -3.33 7.65
CA ASN A 223 13.21 -3.36 6.54
C ASN A 223 12.73 -2.52 5.33
N PRO A 224 12.47 -1.21 5.52
CA PRO A 224 11.83 -0.39 4.49
C PRO A 224 12.76 -0.04 3.31
N ILE A 225 14.04 -0.41 3.37
CA ILE A 225 15.00 -0.24 2.28
C ILE A 225 14.94 -1.40 1.26
N ASN A 226 14.39 -2.56 1.65
CA ASN A 226 14.28 -3.73 0.78
C ASN A 226 12.82 -4.18 0.55
N SER A 227 11.91 -3.73 1.40
CA SER A 227 10.51 -4.17 1.40
C SER A 227 9.57 -2.96 1.50
N THR A 228 8.37 -3.12 0.97
CA THR A 228 7.30 -2.12 1.01
C THR A 228 5.99 -2.82 1.37
N ASP A 229 5.04 -2.14 2.01
CA ASP A 229 3.69 -2.67 2.29
C ASP A 229 2.65 -1.92 1.44
N PRO A 230 2.35 -2.38 0.20
CA PRO A 230 1.36 -1.75 -0.70
C PRO A 230 -0.06 -1.70 -0.15
N THR A 231 -0.42 -2.69 0.66
CA THR A 231 -1.81 -2.90 1.09
C THR A 231 -2.10 -2.23 2.43
N GLY A 232 -1.04 -1.88 3.16
CA GLY A 232 -1.14 -1.54 4.56
C GLY A 232 -1.63 -2.74 5.39
N LEU A 233 -1.30 -3.97 5.00
CA LEU A 233 -1.59 -5.24 5.71
C LEU A 233 -0.48 -6.29 5.53
N SER A 234 0.56 -6.02 4.73
CA SER A 234 1.60 -6.99 4.43
C SER A 234 2.52 -7.16 5.64
N THR A 235 2.36 -8.30 6.33
CA THR A 235 3.16 -8.72 7.50
C THR A 235 4.27 -9.72 7.13
N CYS A 236 4.37 -10.07 5.86
CA CYS A 236 5.36 -11.00 5.34
C CYS A 236 6.01 -10.39 4.12
N ASP A 237 7.35 -10.40 4.10
CA ASP A 237 8.25 -10.09 3.01
C ASP A 237 7.58 -10.07 1.63
N THR A 238 7.04 -8.91 1.25
CA THR A 238 6.87 -8.54 -0.15
C THR A 238 8.25 -8.07 -0.61
N ALA A 239 9.22 -9.01 -0.57
CA ALA A 239 10.37 -8.97 -1.44
C ALA A 239 9.77 -8.74 -2.81
N VAL A 240 10.06 -7.56 -3.31
CA VAL A 240 9.61 -7.02 -4.58
C VAL A 240 9.55 -8.15 -5.59
N THR A 241 8.47 -8.16 -6.39
CA THR A 241 8.15 -9.08 -7.50
C THR A 241 9.21 -9.09 -8.62
N TRP A 242 10.49 -9.12 -8.28
CA TRP A 242 11.64 -9.37 -9.14
C TRP A 242 11.81 -10.86 -9.52
N LEU A 243 11.04 -11.79 -8.91
CA LEU A 243 11.05 -13.21 -9.34
C LEU A 243 9.93 -13.59 -10.32
N CYS A 244 8.82 -12.87 -10.40
CA CYS A 244 7.78 -13.15 -11.41
C CYS A 244 8.21 -12.74 -12.83
N GLY A 245 9.16 -11.81 -12.96
CA GLY A 245 9.73 -11.41 -14.25
C GLY A 245 10.68 -12.45 -14.86
N LEU A 246 11.31 -13.30 -14.06
CA LEU A 246 12.27 -14.29 -14.56
C LEU A 246 11.60 -15.59 -15.03
N ALA A 247 10.41 -15.92 -14.51
CA ALA A 247 9.63 -17.08 -14.94
C ALA A 247 9.11 -16.96 -16.39
N GLY A 248 9.11 -15.75 -16.96
CA GLY A 248 8.70 -15.48 -18.34
C GLY A 248 9.79 -15.72 -19.40
N THR A 249 11.02 -16.08 -19.01
CA THR A 249 12.11 -16.34 -19.95
C THR A 249 12.67 -17.75 -19.77
N VAL A 250 13.14 -18.34 -20.87
CA VAL A 250 13.68 -19.72 -20.92
C VAL A 250 14.82 -19.95 -19.90
N GLY A 251 15.45 -18.89 -19.38
CA GLY A 251 16.47 -18.96 -18.32
C GLY A 251 15.94 -19.12 -16.88
N GLY A 252 14.65 -18.88 -16.62
CA GLY A 252 14.06 -18.99 -15.27
C GLY A 252 14.05 -20.43 -14.73
N TRP A 253 14.02 -21.41 -15.62
CA TRP A 253 14.04 -22.85 -15.27
C TRP A 253 15.38 -23.28 -14.65
N ALA A 254 16.50 -22.71 -15.12
CA ALA A 254 17.82 -23.05 -14.60
C ALA A 254 18.07 -22.45 -13.20
N ALA A 255 17.45 -21.31 -12.89
CA ALA A 255 17.54 -20.68 -11.57
C ALA A 255 16.80 -21.50 -10.49
N CYS A 256 15.63 -22.07 -10.81
CA CYS A 256 14.88 -22.93 -9.89
C CYS A 256 15.64 -24.22 -9.53
N ALA A 257 16.39 -24.79 -10.49
CA ALA A 257 17.18 -26.00 -10.28
C ALA A 257 18.45 -25.76 -9.43
N TRP A 258 19.05 -24.56 -9.50
CA TRP A 258 20.21 -24.19 -8.70
C TRP A 258 19.89 -23.86 -7.24
N LEU A 259 18.64 -23.46 -6.96
CA LEU A 259 18.18 -23.07 -5.62
C LEU A 259 17.61 -24.24 -4.79
N GLY A 260 17.74 -25.48 -5.26
CA GLY A 260 17.32 -26.68 -4.50
C GLY A 260 15.81 -26.81 -4.31
N LEU A 261 14.99 -26.11 -5.11
CA LEU A 261 13.53 -26.27 -5.11
C LEU A 261 13.19 -27.58 -5.86
N GLY A 262 13.07 -28.66 -5.08
CA GLY A 262 12.94 -30.02 -5.58
C GLY A 262 11.78 -30.23 -6.56
N THR A 263 12.13 -30.66 -7.77
CA THR A 263 11.20 -31.14 -8.80
C THR A 263 10.93 -32.63 -8.62
N PHE A 264 10.02 -33.06 -7.74
CA PHE A 264 9.50 -34.44 -7.81
C PHE A 264 8.11 -34.56 -7.16
N GLY A 265 7.11 -34.92 -7.98
CA GLY A 265 5.82 -35.46 -7.51
C GLY A 265 4.59 -34.94 -8.24
N TRP A 266 4.20 -35.63 -9.32
CA TRP A 266 2.84 -35.70 -9.91
C TRP A 266 1.96 -34.43 -10.06
N GLY A 267 2.58 -33.25 -10.18
CA GLY A 267 1.90 -31.97 -10.52
C GLY A 267 2.26 -31.40 -11.90
N GLY A 268 2.91 -32.19 -12.77
CA GLY A 268 3.47 -31.75 -14.05
C GLY A 268 2.48 -31.52 -15.20
N LEU A 269 1.20 -31.26 -14.92
CA LEU A 269 0.17 -31.01 -15.94
C LEU A 269 -0.59 -29.68 -15.76
N ALA A 270 -0.22 -28.85 -14.78
CA ALA A 270 -0.85 -27.54 -14.56
C ALA A 270 -0.11 -26.36 -15.24
N CYS A 271 0.94 -26.62 -16.01
CA CYS A 271 1.70 -25.57 -16.71
C CYS A 271 1.45 -25.51 -18.24
N THR A 272 0.49 -26.28 -18.77
CA THR A 272 0.16 -26.29 -20.22
C THR A 272 -1.32 -26.09 -20.57
N VAL A 273 -2.22 -25.80 -19.61
CA VAL A 273 -3.67 -25.67 -19.92
C VAL A 273 -4.21 -24.22 -19.89
N VAL A 274 -3.49 -23.24 -19.34
CA VAL A 274 -4.00 -21.84 -19.31
C VAL A 274 -3.56 -21.00 -20.53
N LEU A 275 -2.67 -21.52 -21.38
CA LEU A 275 -2.19 -20.81 -22.59
C LEU A 275 -2.95 -21.19 -23.89
N TRP A 276 -4.07 -21.94 -23.80
CA TRP A 276 -4.91 -22.25 -24.97
C TRP A 276 -6.42 -22.13 -24.72
N ALA A 277 -6.83 -21.29 -23.75
CA ALA A 277 -8.24 -20.94 -23.51
C ALA A 277 -8.57 -19.46 -23.79
N ALA A 278 -7.63 -18.72 -24.40
CA ALA A 278 -7.80 -17.31 -24.79
C ALA A 278 -7.98 -17.13 -26.31
N SER A 279 -8.64 -18.08 -26.99
CA SER A 279 -9.15 -17.86 -28.33
C SER A 279 -10.52 -18.50 -28.50
N GLY A 280 -11.55 -17.74 -28.15
CA GLY A 280 -12.94 -18.00 -28.54
C GLY A 280 -13.72 -18.93 -27.62
N VAL A 281 -14.54 -18.35 -26.73
CA VAL A 281 -15.73 -19.04 -26.21
C VAL A 281 -16.91 -18.08 -26.23
N ASP A 282 -17.93 -18.49 -26.98
CA ASP A 282 -19.21 -17.84 -27.22
C ASP A 282 -20.10 -17.88 -25.96
N CYS A 283 -20.80 -16.78 -25.66
CA CYS A 283 -21.58 -16.59 -24.42
C CYS A 283 -22.85 -17.45 -24.31
N ALA A 284 -23.05 -18.46 -25.17
CA ALA A 284 -24.25 -19.29 -25.19
C ALA A 284 -24.18 -20.58 -24.33
N ALA A 285 -23.04 -20.92 -23.73
CA ALA A 285 -22.85 -22.23 -23.09
C ALA A 285 -23.09 -22.30 -21.56
N ILE A 286 -23.45 -21.19 -20.89
CA ILE A 286 -23.72 -21.18 -19.43
C ILE A 286 -25.23 -21.33 -19.16
N LYS A 287 -25.80 -22.46 -19.59
CA LYS A 287 -27.08 -22.97 -19.07
C LYS A 287 -26.88 -24.45 -18.82
N TRP A 288 -27.38 -24.92 -17.68
CA TRP A 288 -27.26 -26.29 -17.14
C TRP A 288 -26.00 -26.55 -16.32
N TRP A 289 -26.04 -26.19 -15.03
CA TRP A 289 -25.56 -27.04 -13.93
C TRP A 289 -25.97 -26.41 -12.57
N ILE A 290 -27.28 -26.38 -12.31
CA ILE A 290 -27.85 -26.36 -10.94
C ILE A 290 -28.95 -27.41 -10.95
N CYS A 291 -28.68 -28.53 -10.28
CA CYS A 291 -29.55 -29.61 -9.79
C CYS A 291 -28.88 -30.96 -9.98
N GLY A 292 -28.46 -31.56 -8.86
CA GLY A 292 -27.81 -32.86 -8.72
C GLY A 292 -27.23 -32.98 -7.34
#